data_AF-A0A955VA00-F1
#
_entry.id   AF-A0A955VA00-F1
#
_cell.length_a   1.000
_cell.length_b   1.000
_cell.length_c   1.000
_cell.angle_alpha   90.00
_cell.angle_beta   90.00
_cell.angle_gamma   90.00
#
_symmetry.space_group_name_H-M   'P 1'
#
loop_
_entity.id
_entity.type
_entity.pdbx_description
1 polymer ?
#
loop_
_entity_poly.entity_id
_entity_poly.type
_entity_poly.pdbx_seq_one_letter_code
_entity_poly.pdbx_strand_id
1 'polypeptide(L)'
;MLPYLTETLLALVLAAPPAPLPTLSLDSRGVALNADDKVLCDLDIVGGGTDYHGYAGVKWRGSSSIGYAKKSYTVEIWDAAGDDLEPDQPLLGMPIEEDWVFYGPYHDQTGLRNWFSYTLARSLGRWAPRGEFATLTLNGEAQGLYVLFEKIKRDRHRVDVAKSDDAHPDRGYVFKLDKRDPDEPFVKPYLDEFVVVYPKEPNAAQSAFLEAALNELFVSLEAGGDPELGWPAHMDATSFHDEWIMQQLSANKDAFHTSSYFSKDAGGRIVAGPIWDINLGYGDGPLSDSGVTGWDPYTKPWWATLMADPAFVSGLI
;
A
#
# COMPACT_ATOMS: atom_id res chain seq x y z
N MET A 1 33.48 29.01 10.95
CA MET A 1 33.11 28.69 12.34
C MET A 1 31.66 28.24 12.31
N LEU A 2 31.39 26.93 12.25
CA LEU A 2 30.04 26.34 12.35
C LEU A 2 30.05 25.45 13.60
N PRO A 3 29.79 26.01 14.81
CA PRO A 3 29.84 25.26 16.05
C PRO A 3 28.55 24.49 16.38
N TYR A 4 27.50 24.60 15.57
CA TYR A 4 26.16 24.13 15.93
C TYR A 4 25.79 22.74 15.38
N LEU A 5 26.67 22.07 14.63
CA LEU A 5 26.40 20.74 14.05
C LEU A 5 27.06 19.57 14.78
N THR A 6 27.88 19.82 15.80
CA THR A 6 28.68 18.76 16.42
C THR A 6 28.02 18.08 17.61
N GLU A 7 27.22 18.77 18.43
CA GLU A 7 26.68 18.13 19.65
C GLU A 7 25.43 17.28 19.39
N THR A 8 24.52 17.70 18.51
CA THR A 8 23.29 16.95 18.20
C THR A 8 23.59 15.66 17.42
N LEU A 9 24.57 15.71 16.51
CA LEU A 9 25.01 14.53 15.75
C LEU A 9 25.78 13.55 16.66
N LEU A 10 26.59 14.06 17.60
CA LEU A 10 27.32 13.23 18.55
C LEU A 10 26.40 12.56 19.58
N ALA A 11 25.31 13.23 19.98
CA ALA A 11 24.27 12.64 20.83
C ALA A 11 23.50 11.50 20.13
N LEU A 12 23.32 11.57 18.80
CA LEU A 12 22.74 10.49 18.00
C LEU A 12 23.71 9.29 17.88
N VAL A 13 25.03 9.54 17.87
CA VAL A 13 26.09 8.53 17.82
C VAL A 13 26.35 7.88 19.21
N LEU A 14 26.01 8.56 20.30
CA LEU A 14 26.16 8.09 21.69
C LEU A 14 24.87 7.53 22.30
N ALA A 15 23.79 7.39 21.52
CA ALA A 15 22.57 6.74 21.97
C ALA A 15 22.87 5.29 22.38
N ALA A 16 22.18 4.79 23.41
CA ALA A 16 22.19 3.37 23.74
C ALA A 16 21.99 2.54 22.47
N PRO A 17 22.64 1.36 22.33
CA PRO A 17 22.43 0.53 21.15
C PRO A 17 20.92 0.41 20.92
N PRO A 18 20.44 0.59 19.68
CA PRO A 18 19.02 0.51 19.41
C PRO A 18 18.50 -0.80 20.00
N ALA A 19 17.31 -0.74 20.61
CA ALA A 19 16.68 -1.94 21.14
C ALA A 19 16.73 -3.05 20.07
N PRO A 20 16.99 -4.31 20.47
CA PRO A 20 17.04 -5.40 19.51
C PRO A 20 15.72 -5.42 18.72
N LEU A 21 15.82 -5.74 17.43
CA LEU A 21 14.64 -5.88 16.59
C LEU A 21 13.71 -6.95 17.18
N PRO A 22 12.39 -6.75 17.09
CA PRO A 22 11.41 -7.81 17.30
C PRO A 22 11.75 -9.06 16.48
N THR A 23 11.39 -10.22 17.01
CA THR A 23 11.53 -11.50 16.32
C THR A 23 10.16 -12.01 15.91
N LEU A 24 10.05 -12.42 14.65
CA LEU A 24 8.92 -13.15 14.09
C LEU A 24 9.33 -14.61 13.95
N SER A 25 8.53 -15.54 14.42
CA SER A 25 8.70 -16.97 14.21
C SER A 25 7.46 -17.55 13.55
N LEU A 26 7.66 -18.29 12.47
CA LEU A 26 6.62 -19.06 11.79
C LEU A 26 7.02 -20.53 11.77
N ASP A 27 6.14 -21.42 12.22
CA ASP A 27 6.27 -22.87 12.04
C ASP A 27 5.08 -23.39 11.23
N SER A 28 5.33 -23.86 10.02
CA SER A 28 4.31 -24.39 9.10
C SER A 28 3.95 -25.84 9.37
N ARG A 29 4.44 -26.43 10.48
CA ARG A 29 4.15 -27.79 10.93
C ARG A 29 4.51 -28.85 9.89
N GLY A 30 5.58 -28.59 9.15
CA GLY A 30 6.04 -29.45 8.06
C GLY A 30 5.23 -29.33 6.76
N VAL A 31 4.26 -28.43 6.67
CA VAL A 31 3.51 -28.16 5.44
C VAL A 31 4.25 -27.11 4.60
N ALA A 32 4.40 -27.36 3.30
CA ALA A 32 5.06 -26.41 2.40
C ALA A 32 4.16 -25.19 2.13
N LEU A 33 4.72 -23.99 2.30
CA LEU A 33 4.07 -22.74 1.92
C LEU A 33 4.03 -22.60 0.39
N ASN A 34 2.98 -21.97 -0.12
CA ASN A 34 2.78 -21.69 -1.56
C ASN A 34 2.09 -20.34 -1.76
N ALA A 35 1.73 -19.99 -3.00
CA ALA A 35 1.12 -18.72 -3.40
C ALA A 35 -0.41 -18.68 -3.29
N ASP A 36 -1.02 -19.86 -3.40
CA ASP A 36 -2.43 -20.03 -3.68
C ASP A 36 -3.19 -20.06 -2.36
N ASP A 37 -2.80 -20.98 -1.48
CA ASP A 37 -3.49 -21.29 -0.23
C ASP A 37 -2.71 -20.85 1.00
N LYS A 38 -3.44 -20.31 1.98
CA LYS A 38 -2.90 -20.03 3.32
C LYS A 38 -2.74 -21.36 4.07
N VAL A 39 -1.56 -21.53 4.67
CA VAL A 39 -1.21 -22.67 5.51
C VAL A 39 -1.25 -22.24 6.97
N LEU A 40 -1.93 -23.02 7.81
CA LEU A 40 -1.93 -22.82 9.26
C LEU A 40 -0.51 -22.97 9.82
N CYS A 41 -0.02 -21.92 10.44
CA CYS A 41 1.30 -21.86 11.08
C CYS A 41 1.15 -21.47 12.56
N ASP A 42 2.06 -21.95 13.40
CA ASP A 42 2.32 -21.34 14.70
C ASP A 42 3.03 -19.99 14.46
N LEU A 43 2.56 -18.93 15.13
CA LEU A 43 3.10 -17.58 15.02
C LEU A 43 3.48 -17.05 16.40
N ASP A 44 4.77 -16.74 16.55
CA ASP A 44 5.28 -15.99 17.70
C ASP A 44 5.86 -14.65 17.23
N ILE A 45 5.48 -13.57 17.93
CA ILE A 45 6.05 -12.24 17.77
C ILE A 45 6.53 -11.81 19.15
N VAL A 46 7.84 -11.63 19.29
CA VAL A 46 8.46 -11.32 20.58
C VAL A 46 9.30 -10.05 20.47
N GLY A 47 9.15 -9.14 21.43
CA GLY A 47 9.82 -7.85 21.46
C GLY A 47 9.11 -6.77 20.63
N GLY A 48 9.49 -5.51 20.85
CA GLY A 48 8.86 -4.35 20.19
C GLY A 48 7.49 -3.95 20.75
N GLY A 49 7.05 -4.52 21.87
CA GLY A 49 5.78 -4.20 22.48
C GLY A 49 5.23 -5.35 23.31
N THR A 50 3.94 -5.62 23.12
CA THR A 50 3.28 -6.81 23.70
C THR A 50 3.58 -8.01 22.81
N ASP A 51 4.10 -9.07 23.41
CA ASP A 51 4.35 -10.32 22.69
C ASP A 51 3.02 -10.95 22.24
N TYR A 52 3.03 -11.56 21.06
CA TYR A 52 1.91 -12.32 20.51
C TYR A 52 2.32 -13.78 20.32
N HIS A 53 1.47 -14.68 20.80
CA HIS A 53 1.64 -16.12 20.66
C HIS A 53 0.30 -16.72 20.21
N GLY A 54 0.27 -17.32 19.03
CA GLY A 54 -0.96 -17.87 18.48
C GLY A 54 -0.75 -18.52 17.14
N TYR A 55 -1.73 -18.39 16.25
CA TYR A 55 -1.72 -19.03 14.95
C TYR A 55 -1.95 -18.00 13.84
N ALA A 56 -1.55 -18.38 12.63
CA ALA A 56 -1.80 -17.59 11.44
C ALA A 56 -1.94 -18.44 10.19
N GLY A 57 -2.79 -18.01 9.27
CA GLY A 57 -2.80 -18.45 7.88
C GLY A 57 -1.72 -17.73 7.08
N VAL A 58 -0.75 -18.47 6.56
CA VAL A 58 0.42 -17.91 5.87
C VAL A 58 0.50 -18.40 4.44
N LYS A 59 0.71 -17.47 3.50
CA LYS A 59 1.05 -17.80 2.11
C LYS A 59 2.09 -16.85 1.53
N TRP A 60 2.78 -17.27 0.48
CA TRP A 60 3.64 -16.39 -0.31
C TRP A 60 2.82 -15.25 -0.91
N ARG A 61 3.44 -14.09 -1.07
CA ARG A 61 2.80 -12.93 -1.69
C ARG A 61 3.67 -12.25 -2.74
N GLY A 62 2.98 -11.43 -3.54
CA GLY A 62 3.53 -10.63 -4.62
C GLY A 62 3.32 -11.30 -5.97
N SER A 63 3.51 -10.50 -7.03
CA SER A 63 3.37 -10.96 -8.41
C SER A 63 4.73 -11.38 -8.96
N SER A 64 5.56 -10.43 -9.40
CA SER A 64 6.93 -10.71 -9.86
C SER A 64 7.85 -11.18 -8.73
N SER A 65 7.69 -10.59 -7.52
CA SER A 65 8.54 -10.90 -6.36
C SER A 65 8.36 -12.32 -5.84
N ILE A 66 7.31 -13.03 -6.26
CA ILE A 66 7.08 -14.41 -5.85
C ILE A 66 8.20 -15.34 -6.33
N GLY A 67 8.91 -14.98 -7.40
CA GLY A 67 10.06 -15.72 -7.91
C GLY A 67 11.35 -15.50 -7.11
N TYR A 68 11.39 -14.54 -6.18
CA TYR A 68 12.60 -14.23 -5.42
C TYR A 68 12.95 -15.34 -4.43
N ALA A 69 14.25 -15.48 -4.13
CA ALA A 69 14.74 -16.47 -3.18
C ALA A 69 14.21 -16.19 -1.76
N LYS A 70 14.21 -14.91 -1.36
CA LYS A 70 13.57 -14.46 -0.13
C LYS A 70 12.11 -14.12 -0.40
N LYS A 71 11.19 -14.89 0.18
CA LYS A 71 9.76 -14.69 0.01
C LYS A 71 9.26 -13.54 0.88
N SER A 72 8.15 -12.94 0.47
CA SER A 72 7.30 -12.16 1.36
C SER A 72 6.04 -12.97 1.64
N TYR A 73 5.39 -12.71 2.77
CA TYR A 73 4.21 -13.47 3.19
C TYR A 73 2.99 -12.57 3.41
N THR A 74 1.83 -13.04 2.98
CA THR A 74 0.54 -12.60 3.51
C THR A 74 0.27 -13.44 4.76
N VAL A 75 -0.05 -12.78 5.86
CA VAL A 75 -0.28 -13.40 7.17
C VAL A 75 -1.66 -12.95 7.65
N GLU A 76 -2.54 -13.90 7.93
CA GLU A 76 -3.86 -13.65 8.54
C GLU A 76 -3.90 -14.29 9.92
N ILE A 77 -4.35 -13.58 10.93
CA ILE A 77 -4.38 -14.10 12.31
C ILE A 77 -5.52 -15.10 12.47
N TRP A 78 -5.19 -16.33 12.84
CA TRP A 78 -6.11 -17.45 12.96
C TRP A 78 -6.15 -18.03 14.37
N ASP A 79 -7.22 -18.75 14.67
CA ASP A 79 -7.32 -19.61 15.84
C ASP A 79 -6.66 -20.99 15.61
N ALA A 80 -6.72 -21.85 16.61
CA ALA A 80 -6.13 -23.20 16.53
C ALA A 80 -6.83 -24.13 15.52
N ALA A 81 -8.08 -23.83 15.15
CA ALA A 81 -8.86 -24.57 14.17
C ALA A 81 -8.54 -24.15 12.73
N GLY A 82 -7.88 -23.00 12.55
CA GLY A 82 -7.55 -22.43 11.24
C GLY A 82 -8.63 -21.50 10.70
N ASP A 83 -9.48 -20.98 11.58
CA ASP A 83 -10.48 -19.95 11.28
C ASP A 83 -9.97 -18.57 11.72
N ASP A 84 -10.57 -17.49 11.21
CA ASP A 84 -10.23 -16.12 11.60
C ASP A 84 -10.39 -15.92 13.11
N LEU A 85 -9.35 -15.37 13.76
CA LEU A 85 -9.35 -15.15 15.20
C LEU A 85 -10.13 -13.88 15.57
N GLU A 86 -11.12 -14.03 16.45
CA GLU A 86 -11.88 -12.91 17.02
C GLU A 86 -11.66 -12.82 18.55
N PRO A 87 -11.40 -11.63 19.12
CA PRO A 87 -11.27 -10.34 18.42
C PRO A 87 -9.94 -10.20 17.67
N ASP A 88 -9.89 -9.30 16.69
CA ASP A 88 -8.65 -8.92 16.00
C ASP A 88 -7.55 -8.48 16.97
N GLN A 89 -6.30 -8.71 16.56
CA GLN A 89 -5.13 -8.54 17.42
C GLN A 89 -4.25 -7.36 16.97
N PRO A 90 -3.74 -6.54 17.89
CA PRO A 90 -2.74 -5.53 17.56
C PRO A 90 -1.35 -6.17 17.52
N LEU A 91 -0.55 -5.89 16.48
CA LEU A 91 0.82 -6.39 16.37
C LEU A 91 1.82 -5.25 16.41
N LEU A 92 2.88 -5.39 17.21
CA LEU A 92 3.99 -4.42 17.30
C LEU A 92 3.54 -2.96 17.51
N GLY A 93 2.49 -2.76 18.32
CA GLY A 93 1.94 -1.44 18.62
C GLY A 93 1.09 -0.81 17.51
N MET A 94 0.87 -1.51 16.39
CA MET A 94 -0.10 -1.11 15.36
C MET A 94 -1.53 -1.48 15.79
N PRO A 95 -2.58 -0.78 15.28
CA PRO A 95 -3.96 -1.07 15.64
C PRO A 95 -4.39 -2.51 15.33
N ILE A 96 -5.45 -2.93 16.02
CA ILE A 96 -6.05 -4.26 15.85
C ILE A 96 -6.43 -4.52 14.40
N GLU A 97 -6.09 -5.72 13.90
CA GLU A 97 -6.41 -6.19 12.56
C GLU A 97 -6.01 -7.66 12.38
N GLU A 98 -6.66 -8.36 11.45
CA GLU A 98 -6.38 -9.76 11.10
C GLU A 98 -5.37 -9.92 9.96
N ASP A 99 -5.36 -9.02 8.97
CA ASP A 99 -4.51 -9.12 7.78
C ASP A 99 -3.21 -8.29 7.90
N TRP A 100 -2.08 -8.97 7.75
CA TRP A 100 -0.73 -8.42 7.82
C TRP A 100 0.16 -8.87 6.66
N VAL A 101 1.26 -8.14 6.46
CA VAL A 101 2.26 -8.43 5.43
C VAL A 101 3.62 -8.56 6.06
N PHE A 102 4.27 -9.72 5.94
CA PHE A 102 5.67 -9.89 6.30
C PHE A 102 6.49 -9.68 5.02
N TYR A 103 6.96 -8.44 4.83
CA TYR A 103 7.68 -8.03 3.64
C TYR A 103 9.17 -8.35 3.77
N GLY A 104 9.67 -9.20 2.87
CA GLY A 104 11.09 -9.48 2.69
C GLY A 104 11.66 -8.58 1.60
N PRO A 105 12.37 -7.48 1.92
CA PRO A 105 12.92 -6.55 0.93
C PRO A 105 14.09 -7.18 0.17
N TYR A 106 13.81 -8.06 -0.79
CA TYR A 106 14.86 -8.79 -1.50
C TYR A 106 15.57 -7.94 -2.54
N HIS A 107 14.80 -7.21 -3.35
CA HIS A 107 15.34 -6.33 -4.39
C HIS A 107 15.85 -5.00 -3.83
N ASP A 108 15.19 -4.49 -2.78
CA ASP A 108 15.56 -3.24 -2.15
C ASP A 108 16.81 -3.43 -1.27
N GLN A 109 17.97 -3.07 -1.81
CA GLN A 109 19.27 -3.16 -1.13
C GLN A 109 19.34 -2.37 0.18
N THR A 110 18.50 -1.34 0.33
CA THR A 110 18.42 -0.57 1.58
C THR A 110 17.53 -1.26 2.61
N GLY A 111 16.53 -2.00 2.15
CA GLY A 111 15.43 -2.51 2.96
C GLY A 111 14.47 -1.44 3.48
N LEU A 112 14.67 -0.17 3.11
CA LEU A 112 14.00 0.98 3.72
C LEU A 112 12.97 1.65 2.80
N ARG A 113 13.00 1.46 1.48
CA ARG A 113 12.32 2.38 0.54
C ARG A 113 10.81 2.44 0.73
N ASN A 114 10.15 1.27 0.85
CA ASN A 114 8.72 1.22 1.17
C ASN A 114 8.43 1.83 2.55
N TRP A 115 9.18 1.41 3.58
CA TRP A 115 9.00 1.90 4.94
C TRP A 115 9.16 3.43 5.04
N PHE A 116 10.19 3.96 4.39
CA PHE A 116 10.51 5.38 4.34
C PHE A 116 9.41 6.16 3.63
N SER A 117 8.98 5.72 2.44
CA SER A 117 7.90 6.37 1.72
C SER A 117 6.61 6.39 2.53
N TYR A 118 6.21 5.26 3.12
CA TYR A 118 4.99 5.20 3.95
C TYR A 118 5.08 6.11 5.17
N THR A 119 6.27 6.17 5.80
CA THR A 119 6.53 7.09 6.91
C THR A 119 6.43 8.55 6.48
N LEU A 120 6.96 8.90 5.32
CA LEU A 120 6.87 10.24 4.76
C LEU A 120 5.41 10.61 4.46
N ALA A 121 4.62 9.74 3.83
CA ALA A 121 3.19 9.99 3.59
C ALA A 121 2.41 10.22 4.89
N ARG A 122 2.67 9.43 5.94
CA ARG A 122 2.08 9.65 7.26
C ARG A 122 2.47 10.99 7.88
N SER A 123 3.70 11.45 7.66
CA SER A 123 4.15 12.77 8.13
C SER A 123 3.45 13.93 7.40
N LEU A 124 2.94 13.70 6.19
CA LEU A 124 2.11 14.62 5.42
C LEU A 124 0.62 14.55 5.80
N GLY A 125 0.26 13.74 6.81
CA GLY A 125 -1.12 13.57 7.25
C GLY A 125 -1.94 12.61 6.40
N ARG A 126 -1.32 11.84 5.49
CA ARG A 126 -1.98 10.81 4.71
C ARG A 126 -1.85 9.45 5.39
N TRP A 127 -2.93 8.68 5.43
CA TRP A 127 -2.80 7.29 5.85
C TRP A 127 -1.94 6.53 4.83
N ALA A 128 -0.99 5.75 5.34
CA ALA A 128 -0.19 4.80 4.57
C ALA A 128 0.27 3.68 5.52
N PRO A 129 0.48 2.45 5.03
CA PRO A 129 0.78 1.30 5.88
C PRO A 129 1.89 1.56 6.90
N ARG A 130 1.57 1.45 8.19
CA ARG A 130 2.60 1.41 9.24
C ARG A 130 3.40 0.13 9.09
N GLY A 131 4.67 0.20 9.49
CA GLY A 131 5.46 -1.01 9.56
C GLY A 131 6.63 -0.92 10.49
N GLU A 132 6.99 -2.08 11.01
CA GLU A 132 8.05 -2.27 12.01
C GLU A 132 9.07 -3.29 11.48
N PHE A 133 10.35 -2.97 11.64
CA PHE A 133 11.44 -3.88 11.27
C PHE A 133 11.51 -5.03 12.25
N ALA A 134 11.74 -6.24 11.75
CA ALA A 134 11.87 -7.44 12.56
C ALA A 134 12.80 -8.46 11.91
N THR A 135 13.28 -9.45 12.66
CA THR A 135 13.93 -10.64 12.07
C THR A 135 12.97 -11.81 12.03
N LEU A 136 12.91 -12.53 10.89
CA LEU A 136 12.05 -13.70 10.73
C LEU A 136 12.84 -15.01 10.82
N THR A 137 12.26 -15.98 11.50
CA THR A 137 12.62 -17.40 11.45
C THR A 137 11.44 -18.19 10.89
N LEU A 138 11.68 -19.08 9.93
CA LEU A 138 10.67 -19.97 9.35
C LEU A 138 11.13 -21.42 9.55
N ASN A 139 10.33 -22.24 10.23
CA ASN A 139 10.63 -23.66 10.51
C ASN A 139 12.02 -23.86 11.15
N GLY A 140 12.40 -22.97 12.07
CA GLY A 140 13.71 -22.98 12.73
C GLY A 140 14.86 -22.41 11.89
N GLU A 141 14.64 -22.03 10.63
CA GLU A 141 15.65 -21.44 9.76
C GLU A 141 15.53 -19.92 9.68
N ALA A 142 16.64 -19.22 9.95
CA ALA A 142 16.69 -17.77 9.90
C ALA A 142 16.49 -17.25 8.46
N GLN A 143 15.50 -16.38 8.27
CA GLN A 143 15.18 -15.71 7.00
C GLN A 143 15.71 -14.26 6.95
N GLY A 144 16.23 -13.75 8.07
CA GLY A 144 16.87 -12.44 8.19
C GLY A 144 15.87 -11.29 8.36
N LEU A 145 16.24 -10.09 7.89
CA LEU A 145 15.45 -8.85 8.07
C LEU A 145 14.13 -8.86 7.29
N TYR A 146 13.04 -8.52 7.94
CA TYR A 146 11.72 -8.29 7.37
C TYR A 146 11.15 -6.96 7.87
N VAL A 147 10.11 -6.49 7.20
CA VAL A 147 9.25 -5.41 7.70
C VAL A 147 7.83 -5.97 7.82
N LEU A 148 7.26 -5.90 9.01
CA LEU A 148 5.85 -6.22 9.23
C LEU A 148 5.04 -4.98 8.87
N PHE A 149 4.29 -5.03 7.77
CA PHE A 149 3.42 -3.95 7.31
C PHE A 149 1.95 -4.28 7.54
N GLU A 150 1.17 -3.22 7.77
CA GLU A 150 -0.27 -3.28 7.55
C GLU A 150 -0.61 -3.58 6.09
N LYS A 151 -1.70 -4.31 5.86
CA LYS A 151 -2.26 -4.48 4.53
C LYS A 151 -3.19 -3.31 4.19
N ILE A 152 -3.15 -2.82 2.95
CA ILE A 152 -4.11 -1.82 2.49
C ILE A 152 -5.47 -2.52 2.32
N LYS A 153 -6.44 -2.17 3.17
CA LYS A 153 -7.83 -2.62 3.12
C LYS A 153 -8.75 -1.58 3.76
N ARG A 154 -10.05 -1.75 3.54
CA ARG A 154 -11.09 -0.96 4.21
C ARG A 154 -11.15 -1.34 5.68
N ASP A 155 -10.79 -0.40 6.55
CA ASP A 155 -10.92 -0.46 8.00
C ASP A 155 -10.81 0.97 8.58
N ARG A 156 -11.42 1.21 9.75
CA ARG A 156 -11.43 2.53 10.42
C ARG A 156 -10.04 3.05 10.81
N HIS A 157 -9.07 2.15 10.97
CA HIS A 157 -7.67 2.49 11.28
C HIS A 157 -6.78 2.42 10.03
N ARG A 158 -7.36 2.09 8.87
CA ARG A 158 -6.70 1.95 7.58
C ARG A 158 -7.33 2.89 6.53
N VAL A 159 -7.85 2.34 5.43
CA VAL A 159 -8.64 3.14 4.48
C VAL A 159 -10.06 3.25 5.02
N ASP A 160 -10.34 4.36 5.71
CA ASP A 160 -11.61 4.60 6.38
C ASP A 160 -12.68 5.10 5.39
N VAL A 161 -13.33 4.13 4.73
CA VAL A 161 -14.53 4.36 3.91
C VAL A 161 -15.70 3.56 4.47
N ALA A 162 -16.91 4.05 4.23
CA ALA A 162 -18.13 3.40 4.68
C ALA A 162 -18.23 1.95 4.17
N LYS A 163 -19.02 1.13 4.87
CA LYS A 163 -19.28 -0.24 4.40
C LYS A 163 -20.20 -0.20 3.17
N SER A 164 -19.77 -0.86 2.09
CA SER A 164 -20.59 -1.08 0.90
C SER A 164 -21.47 -2.33 1.08
N ASP A 165 -22.72 -2.26 0.65
CA ASP A 165 -23.68 -3.38 0.66
C ASP A 165 -24.74 -3.20 -0.44
N ASP A 166 -25.59 -4.21 -0.64
CA ASP A 166 -26.64 -4.20 -1.68
C ASP A 166 -27.61 -3.02 -1.55
N ALA A 167 -27.84 -2.51 -0.33
CA ALA A 167 -28.72 -1.38 -0.09
C ALA A 167 -28.01 -0.02 -0.27
N HIS A 168 -26.68 -0.01 -0.26
CA HIS A 168 -25.85 1.19 -0.39
C HIS A 168 -24.70 0.95 -1.39
N PRO A 169 -25.02 0.76 -2.69
CA PRO A 169 -24.04 0.49 -3.73
C PRO A 169 -23.30 1.76 -4.21
N ASP A 170 -23.43 2.89 -3.52
CA ASP A 170 -22.91 4.20 -3.90
C ASP A 170 -21.80 4.70 -2.96
N ARG A 171 -21.23 3.79 -2.16
CA ARG A 171 -20.24 4.12 -1.13
C ARG A 171 -19.24 2.99 -0.87
N GLY A 172 -18.16 3.33 -0.20
CA GLY A 172 -17.25 2.33 0.35
C GLY A 172 -16.40 1.60 -0.67
N TYR A 173 -15.55 2.31 -1.41
CA TYR A 173 -14.67 1.70 -2.41
C TYR A 173 -13.21 1.92 -2.10
N VAL A 174 -12.43 0.86 -2.25
CA VAL A 174 -10.97 0.90 -2.37
C VAL A 174 -10.62 0.18 -3.66
N PHE A 175 -9.83 0.81 -4.52
CA PHE A 175 -9.49 0.27 -5.82
C PHE A 175 -8.07 0.70 -6.19
N LYS A 176 -7.47 0.02 -7.17
CA LYS A 176 -6.09 0.28 -7.57
C LYS A 176 -5.96 0.29 -9.08
N LEU A 177 -5.06 1.13 -9.57
CA LEU A 177 -4.48 1.01 -10.89
C LEU A 177 -3.25 0.09 -10.76
N ASP A 178 -3.37 -1.15 -11.23
CA ASP A 178 -2.33 -2.16 -11.09
C ASP A 178 -2.51 -3.30 -12.10
N LYS A 179 -1.55 -4.21 -12.16
CA LYS A 179 -1.71 -5.50 -12.86
C LYS A 179 -2.81 -6.30 -12.17
N ARG A 180 -3.77 -6.74 -12.97
CA ARG A 180 -4.92 -7.54 -12.53
C ARG A 180 -4.60 -9.02 -12.58
N ASP A 181 -4.82 -9.72 -11.46
CA ASP A 181 -4.83 -11.18 -11.44
C ASP A 181 -6.16 -11.72 -12.04
N PRO A 182 -6.19 -12.94 -12.62
CA PRO A 182 -7.35 -13.43 -13.38
C PRO A 182 -8.69 -13.33 -12.64
N ASP A 183 -8.69 -13.59 -11.33
CA ASP A 183 -9.88 -13.68 -10.48
C ASP A 183 -10.18 -12.38 -9.72
N GLU A 184 -9.37 -11.33 -9.89
CA GLU A 184 -9.64 -10.04 -9.24
C GLU A 184 -10.80 -9.30 -9.93
N PRO A 185 -11.78 -8.77 -9.16
CA PRO A 185 -12.84 -7.94 -9.71
C PRO A 185 -12.25 -6.62 -10.21
N PHE A 186 -12.85 -6.08 -11.28
CA PHE A 186 -12.41 -4.85 -11.88
C PHE A 186 -13.56 -4.08 -12.51
N VAL A 187 -13.34 -2.79 -12.76
CA VAL A 187 -14.19 -1.93 -13.59
C VAL A 187 -13.36 -1.36 -14.73
N LYS A 188 -14.02 -1.04 -15.85
CA LYS A 188 -13.33 -0.59 -17.06
C LYS A 188 -13.94 0.69 -17.61
N PRO A 189 -13.69 1.84 -16.94
CA PRO A 189 -14.01 3.14 -17.51
C PRO A 189 -13.28 3.38 -18.84
N TYR A 190 -13.70 4.37 -19.62
CA TYR A 190 -13.28 4.50 -21.01
C TYR A 190 -11.77 4.79 -21.23
N LEU A 191 -11.05 5.26 -20.21
CA LEU A 191 -9.60 5.53 -20.29
C LEU A 191 -8.72 4.46 -19.64
N ASP A 192 -9.25 3.58 -18.79
CA ASP A 192 -8.40 2.68 -17.99
C ASP A 192 -9.14 1.47 -17.41
N GLU A 193 -8.38 0.56 -16.80
CA GLU A 193 -8.90 -0.55 -16.01
C GLU A 193 -8.45 -0.41 -14.56
N PHE A 194 -9.37 -0.56 -13.62
CA PHE A 194 -9.08 -0.48 -12.18
C PHE A 194 -9.52 -1.76 -11.50
N VAL A 195 -8.62 -2.34 -10.71
CA VAL A 195 -8.91 -3.49 -9.86
C VAL A 195 -9.64 -3.01 -8.61
N VAL A 196 -10.78 -3.65 -8.30
CA VAL A 196 -11.56 -3.36 -7.10
C VAL A 196 -10.99 -4.17 -5.93
N VAL A 197 -10.52 -3.49 -4.90
CA VAL A 197 -9.96 -4.11 -3.69
C VAL A 197 -11.04 -4.29 -2.63
N TYR A 198 -11.93 -3.30 -2.51
CA TYR A 198 -13.12 -3.34 -1.67
C TYR A 198 -14.27 -2.63 -2.39
N PRO A 199 -15.50 -3.20 -2.40
CA PRO A 199 -15.87 -4.52 -1.86
C PRO A 199 -15.17 -5.67 -2.61
N LYS A 200 -14.87 -6.77 -1.89
CA LYS A 200 -14.12 -7.92 -2.43
C LYS A 200 -14.89 -8.66 -3.55
N GLU A 201 -16.21 -8.66 -3.45
CA GLU A 201 -17.13 -9.28 -4.42
C GLU A 201 -18.20 -8.26 -4.79
N PRO A 202 -17.87 -7.25 -5.62
CA PRO A 202 -18.83 -6.23 -6.00
C PRO A 202 -19.98 -6.84 -6.82
N ASN A 203 -21.21 -6.51 -6.46
CA ASN A 203 -22.39 -6.81 -7.26
C ASN A 203 -22.48 -5.87 -8.48
N ALA A 204 -23.43 -6.13 -9.39
CA ALA A 204 -23.58 -5.35 -10.62
C ALA A 204 -23.84 -3.85 -10.38
N ALA A 205 -24.60 -3.49 -9.34
CA ALA A 205 -24.87 -2.09 -9.01
C ALA A 205 -23.61 -1.40 -8.47
N GLN A 206 -22.84 -2.09 -7.63
CA GLN A 206 -21.59 -1.57 -7.07
C GLN A 206 -20.54 -1.34 -8.16
N SER A 207 -20.39 -2.27 -9.09
CA SER A 207 -19.47 -2.12 -10.24
C SER A 207 -19.91 -0.98 -11.16
N ALA A 208 -21.21 -0.90 -11.48
CA ALA A 208 -21.74 0.16 -12.33
C ALA A 208 -21.56 1.56 -11.71
N PHE A 209 -21.74 1.69 -10.39
CA PHE A 209 -21.52 2.96 -9.70
C PHE A 209 -20.06 3.40 -9.79
N LEU A 210 -19.11 2.53 -9.46
CA LEU A 210 -17.69 2.89 -9.49
C LEU A 210 -17.22 3.22 -10.91
N GLU A 211 -17.66 2.44 -11.91
CA GLU A 211 -17.35 2.71 -13.31
C GLU A 211 -17.92 4.06 -13.76
N ALA A 212 -19.16 4.39 -13.38
CA ALA A 212 -19.77 5.68 -13.68
C ALA A 212 -18.99 6.85 -13.03
N ALA A 213 -18.63 6.74 -11.75
CA ALA A 213 -17.87 7.77 -11.05
C ALA A 213 -16.49 8.02 -11.70
N LEU A 214 -15.82 6.97 -12.17
CA LEU A 214 -14.55 7.09 -12.89
C LEU A 214 -14.73 7.71 -14.28
N ASN A 215 -15.80 7.33 -15.00
CA ASN A 215 -16.13 7.96 -16.28
C ASN A 215 -16.46 9.45 -16.12
N GLU A 216 -17.20 9.83 -15.07
CA GLU A 216 -17.48 11.23 -14.75
C GLU A 216 -16.20 12.01 -14.48
N LEU A 217 -15.29 11.48 -13.64
CA LEU A 217 -13.96 12.07 -13.44
C LEU A 217 -13.24 12.27 -14.77
N PHE A 218 -13.16 11.24 -15.60
CA PHE A 218 -12.43 11.32 -16.85
C PHE A 218 -13.03 12.31 -17.84
N VAL A 219 -14.36 12.40 -17.94
CA VAL A 219 -15.03 13.40 -18.79
C VAL A 219 -14.76 14.81 -18.25
N SER A 220 -14.78 14.99 -16.93
CA SER A 220 -14.55 16.29 -16.29
C SER A 220 -13.15 16.86 -16.55
N LEU A 221 -12.17 16.02 -16.93
CA LEU A 221 -10.82 16.48 -17.27
C LEU A 221 -10.82 17.49 -18.44
N GLU A 222 -11.79 17.40 -19.36
CA GLU A 222 -11.92 18.34 -20.49
C GLU A 222 -12.30 19.76 -20.04
N ALA A 223 -13.01 19.88 -18.91
CA ALA A 223 -13.38 21.16 -18.32
C ALA A 223 -12.29 21.75 -17.40
N GLY A 224 -11.16 21.04 -17.24
CA GLY A 224 -10.02 21.48 -16.45
C GLY A 224 -10.37 21.77 -14.99
N GLY A 225 -9.78 22.83 -14.42
CA GLY A 225 -9.96 23.23 -13.03
C GLY A 225 -11.26 23.99 -12.71
N ASP A 226 -12.28 23.92 -13.56
CA ASP A 226 -13.58 24.50 -13.24
C ASP A 226 -14.19 23.80 -12.00
N PRO A 227 -14.62 24.53 -10.96
CA PRO A 227 -15.04 23.92 -9.70
C PRO A 227 -16.35 23.13 -9.77
N GLU A 228 -17.20 23.37 -10.76
CA GLU A 228 -18.51 22.72 -10.88
C GLU A 228 -18.54 21.66 -11.99
N LEU A 229 -17.82 21.89 -13.09
CA LEU A 229 -17.82 21.03 -14.27
C LEU A 229 -16.53 20.22 -14.44
N GLY A 230 -15.46 20.65 -13.78
CA GLY A 230 -14.12 20.12 -13.93
C GLY A 230 -13.76 19.02 -12.93
N TRP A 231 -12.50 18.59 -12.98
CA TRP A 231 -11.97 17.61 -12.05
C TRP A 231 -12.17 17.95 -10.56
N PRO A 232 -12.21 19.23 -10.09
CA PRO A 232 -12.43 19.52 -8.68
C PRO A 232 -13.78 19.02 -8.13
N ALA A 233 -14.78 18.81 -8.99
CA ALA A 233 -16.07 18.28 -8.59
C ALA A 233 -16.03 16.76 -8.29
N HIS A 234 -15.07 16.04 -8.87
CA HIS A 234 -15.00 14.57 -8.83
C HIS A 234 -13.76 14.03 -8.12
N MET A 235 -12.71 14.85 -7.96
CA MET A 235 -11.39 14.45 -7.50
C MET A 235 -10.93 15.29 -6.30
N ASP A 236 -10.42 14.65 -5.25
CA ASP A 236 -9.76 15.35 -4.16
C ASP A 236 -8.37 15.83 -4.58
N ALA A 237 -8.30 17.10 -5.02
CA ALA A 237 -7.09 17.74 -5.56
C ALA A 237 -5.84 17.46 -4.72
N THR A 238 -5.94 17.70 -3.41
CA THR A 238 -4.79 17.59 -2.50
C THR A 238 -4.28 16.15 -2.45
N SER A 239 -5.16 15.14 -2.45
CA SER A 239 -4.70 13.75 -2.48
C SER A 239 -3.96 13.38 -3.77
N PHE A 240 -4.42 13.88 -4.92
CA PHE A 240 -3.75 13.64 -6.20
C PHE A 240 -2.43 14.41 -6.31
N HIS A 241 -2.35 15.62 -5.75
CA HIS A 241 -1.09 16.36 -5.63
C HIS A 241 -0.09 15.62 -4.74
N ASP A 242 -0.52 15.12 -3.57
CA ASP A 242 0.34 14.38 -2.67
C ASP A 242 0.84 13.07 -3.30
N GLU A 243 -0.03 12.33 -3.99
CA GLU A 243 0.36 11.14 -4.76
C GLU A 243 1.40 11.50 -5.83
N TRP A 244 1.15 12.54 -6.62
CA TRP A 244 2.08 13.00 -7.65
C TRP A 244 3.44 13.39 -7.05
N ILE A 245 3.45 14.17 -5.97
CA ILE A 245 4.68 14.61 -5.29
C ILE A 245 5.46 13.40 -4.77
N MET A 246 4.80 12.43 -4.13
CA MET A 246 5.46 11.24 -3.59
C MET A 246 6.05 10.36 -4.69
N GLN A 247 5.34 10.17 -5.80
CA GLN A 247 5.82 9.41 -6.95
C GLN A 247 6.98 10.11 -7.66
N GLN A 248 6.93 11.45 -7.77
CA GLN A 248 8.01 12.24 -8.36
C GLN A 248 9.25 12.30 -7.46
N LEU A 249 9.07 12.53 -6.15
CA LEU A 249 10.15 12.60 -5.17
C LEU A 249 10.92 11.28 -5.11
N SER A 250 10.19 10.17 -5.15
CA SER A 250 10.78 8.85 -5.15
C SER A 250 11.34 8.44 -6.51
N ALA A 251 11.00 9.17 -7.58
CA ALA A 251 11.24 8.73 -8.97
C ALA A 251 10.81 7.27 -9.18
N ASN A 252 9.64 6.90 -8.65
CA ASN A 252 9.16 5.53 -8.72
C ASN A 252 8.96 5.12 -10.18
N LYS A 253 9.63 4.02 -10.53
CA LYS A 253 9.59 3.42 -11.85
C LYS A 253 8.16 3.05 -12.28
N ASP A 254 7.34 2.56 -11.36
CA ASP A 254 5.99 2.07 -11.68
C ASP A 254 4.89 3.14 -11.56
N ALA A 255 5.24 4.37 -11.22
CA ALA A 255 4.28 5.44 -10.99
C ALA A 255 3.33 5.67 -12.18
N PHE A 256 2.12 6.15 -11.88
CA PHE A 256 1.05 6.52 -12.83
C PHE A 256 0.50 5.41 -13.75
N HIS A 257 1.15 4.25 -13.83
CA HIS A 257 0.71 3.10 -14.63
C HIS A 257 0.24 1.93 -13.80
N THR A 258 0.93 1.68 -12.68
CA THR A 258 0.60 0.62 -11.73
C THR A 258 0.85 1.11 -10.30
N SER A 259 0.65 0.25 -9.31
CA SER A 259 1.02 0.51 -7.91
C SER A 259 0.38 1.76 -7.28
N SER A 260 -0.82 2.15 -7.75
CA SER A 260 -1.52 3.34 -7.25
C SER A 260 -2.89 2.95 -6.69
N TYR A 261 -3.14 3.26 -5.42
CA TYR A 261 -4.45 3.04 -4.79
C TYR A 261 -5.30 4.30 -4.83
N PHE A 262 -6.60 4.09 -4.77
CA PHE A 262 -7.62 5.12 -4.73
C PHE A 262 -8.78 4.66 -3.84
N SER A 263 -9.58 5.62 -3.40
CA SER A 263 -10.82 5.35 -2.69
C SER A 263 -11.95 6.29 -3.12
N LYS A 264 -13.18 5.84 -2.94
CA LYS A 264 -14.40 6.61 -3.21
C LYS A 264 -15.45 6.27 -2.17
N ASP A 265 -16.03 7.29 -1.54
CA ASP A 265 -17.09 7.10 -0.56
C ASP A 265 -18.37 7.89 -0.91
N ALA A 266 -19.44 7.68 -0.14
CA ALA A 266 -20.76 8.27 -0.33
C ALA A 266 -20.69 9.80 -0.49
N GLY A 267 -21.14 10.33 -1.63
CA GLY A 267 -21.14 11.78 -1.90
C GLY A 267 -19.75 12.45 -1.89
N GLY A 268 -18.67 11.70 -1.68
CA GLY A 268 -17.30 12.19 -1.65
C GLY A 268 -16.67 12.21 -3.04
N ARG A 269 -15.49 12.83 -3.15
CA ARG A 269 -14.64 12.80 -4.34
C ARG A 269 -13.82 11.51 -4.37
N ILE A 270 -13.27 11.17 -5.53
CA ILE A 270 -12.22 10.16 -5.64
C ILE A 270 -10.96 10.70 -4.97
N VAL A 271 -10.38 9.91 -4.08
CA VAL A 271 -9.17 10.25 -3.31
C VAL A 271 -8.04 9.34 -3.79
N ALA A 272 -6.89 9.91 -4.13
CA ALA A 272 -5.68 9.14 -4.43
C ALA A 272 -4.96 8.72 -3.15
N GLY A 273 -4.32 7.56 -3.23
CA GLY A 273 -3.63 6.92 -2.14
C GLY A 273 -4.47 5.86 -1.43
N PRO A 274 -3.87 5.17 -0.44
CA PRO A 274 -2.51 5.38 0.06
C PRO A 274 -1.41 5.07 -0.97
N ILE A 275 -0.24 5.69 -0.82
CA ILE A 275 0.93 5.35 -1.63
C ILE A 275 1.32 3.87 -1.43
N TRP A 276 1.84 3.25 -2.49
CA TRP A 276 2.13 1.81 -2.51
C TRP A 276 3.32 1.47 -3.42
N ASP A 277 4.05 0.43 -3.05
CA ASP A 277 5.11 -0.24 -3.84
C ASP A 277 6.12 0.72 -4.48
N ILE A 278 6.91 1.37 -3.62
CA ILE A 278 7.93 2.38 -3.95
C ILE A 278 9.35 1.80 -3.74
N ASN A 279 9.48 0.47 -3.71
CA ASN A 279 10.76 -0.22 -3.57
C ASN A 279 11.69 -0.01 -4.79
N LEU A 280 11.13 0.34 -5.96
CA LEU A 280 11.88 0.67 -7.18
C LEU A 280 12.23 2.17 -7.30
N GLY A 281 11.94 2.96 -6.27
CA GLY A 281 12.30 4.37 -6.20
C GLY A 281 13.70 4.64 -5.64
N TYR A 282 14.02 5.91 -5.47
CA TYR A 282 15.24 6.43 -4.85
C TYR A 282 16.52 5.91 -5.51
N GLY A 283 16.57 5.99 -6.85
CA GLY A 283 17.75 5.63 -7.63
C GLY A 283 18.02 4.11 -7.70
N ASP A 284 16.99 3.28 -7.56
CA ASP A 284 17.10 1.84 -7.74
C ASP A 284 17.37 1.49 -9.22
N GLY A 285 18.52 0.90 -9.53
CA GLY A 285 18.92 0.50 -10.89
C GLY A 285 19.38 1.66 -11.81
N PRO A 286 19.93 1.36 -12.99
CA PRO A 286 20.41 2.38 -13.93
C PRO A 286 19.23 3.20 -14.50
N LEU A 287 19.42 4.52 -14.64
CA LEU A 287 18.47 5.43 -15.30
C LEU A 287 18.13 5.03 -16.75
N SER A 288 18.94 4.17 -17.35
CA SER A 288 18.84 3.70 -18.73
C SER A 288 18.12 2.36 -18.90
N ASP A 289 17.50 1.78 -17.86
CA ASP A 289 16.57 0.65 -18.04
C ASP A 289 15.30 1.16 -18.73
N SER A 290 15.40 1.28 -20.06
CA SER A 290 14.50 1.94 -21.00
C SER A 290 13.16 1.23 -21.22
N GLY A 291 12.72 0.40 -20.26
CA GLY A 291 11.44 -0.30 -20.32
C GLY A 291 10.40 0.23 -19.34
N VAL A 292 10.79 1.16 -18.46
CA VAL A 292 9.92 1.64 -17.39
C VAL A 292 9.70 3.15 -17.54
N THR A 293 8.52 3.51 -18.06
CA THR A 293 8.11 4.89 -18.36
C THR A 293 7.35 5.55 -17.22
N GLY A 294 7.13 4.88 -16.08
CA GLY A 294 6.17 5.32 -15.06
C GLY A 294 6.58 6.55 -14.28
N TRP A 295 7.85 6.96 -14.27
CA TRP A 295 8.20 8.27 -13.70
C TRP A 295 7.69 9.45 -14.54
N ASP A 296 7.42 9.23 -15.83
CA ASP A 296 6.89 10.24 -16.73
C ASP A 296 5.35 10.18 -16.76
N PRO A 297 4.64 11.15 -16.12
CA PRO A 297 3.18 11.17 -16.11
C PRO A 297 2.58 11.33 -17.52
N TYR A 298 3.35 11.85 -18.49
CA TYR A 298 2.87 12.05 -19.86
C TYR A 298 2.68 10.75 -20.64
N THR A 299 3.19 9.63 -20.12
CA THR A 299 3.01 8.31 -20.75
C THR A 299 1.67 7.66 -20.43
N LYS A 300 0.91 8.19 -19.45
CA LYS A 300 -0.47 7.77 -19.15
C LYS A 300 -1.44 8.90 -19.56
N PRO A 301 -2.37 8.67 -20.52
CA PRO A 301 -3.13 9.76 -21.14
C PRO A 301 -3.87 10.69 -20.18
N TRP A 302 -4.55 10.16 -19.16
CA TRP A 302 -5.35 10.99 -18.25
C TRP A 302 -4.50 11.76 -17.22
N TRP A 303 -3.37 11.20 -16.77
CA TRP A 303 -2.39 11.95 -15.98
C TRP A 303 -1.74 13.06 -16.81
N ALA A 304 -1.46 12.81 -18.09
CA ALA A 304 -0.95 13.81 -19.02
C ALA A 304 -1.93 15.00 -19.16
N THR A 305 -3.23 14.72 -19.24
CA THR A 305 -4.28 15.76 -19.28
C THR A 305 -4.30 16.59 -17.99
N LEU A 306 -4.25 15.95 -16.82
CA LEU A 306 -4.18 16.66 -15.53
C LEU A 306 -2.93 17.55 -15.44
N MET A 307 -1.76 17.04 -15.83
CA MET A 307 -0.51 17.79 -15.80
C MET A 307 -0.42 18.91 -16.85
N ALA A 308 -1.26 18.87 -17.88
CA ALA A 308 -1.39 19.94 -18.86
C ALA A 308 -2.34 21.07 -18.38
N ASP A 309 -3.16 20.83 -17.36
CA ASP A 309 -4.08 21.83 -16.81
C ASP A 309 -3.34 22.82 -15.89
N PRO A 310 -3.33 24.13 -16.22
CA PRO A 310 -2.71 25.14 -15.38
C PRO A 310 -3.27 25.19 -13.95
N ALA A 311 -4.55 24.89 -13.75
CA ALA A 311 -5.16 24.91 -12.42
C ALA A 311 -4.57 23.81 -11.53
N PHE A 312 -4.44 22.59 -12.05
CA PHE A 312 -3.83 21.47 -11.34
C PHE A 312 -2.35 21.77 -11.03
N VAL A 313 -1.59 22.19 -12.04
CA VAL A 313 -0.16 22.52 -11.87
C VAL A 313 0.06 23.64 -10.87
N SER A 314 -0.79 24.67 -10.87
CA SER A 314 -0.69 25.77 -9.90
C SER A 314 -0.92 25.33 -8.45
N GLY A 315 -1.69 24.25 -8.24
CA GLY A 315 -1.95 23.69 -6.92
C GLY A 315 -0.83 22.81 -6.37
N LEU A 316 0.21 22.52 -7.15
CA LEU A 316 1.42 21.81 -6.71
C LEU A 316 2.48 22.72 -6.07
N ILE A 317 2.34 24.05 -6.20
CA ILE A 317 3.34 25.06 -5.79
C ILE A 317 2.95 25.72 -4.45
#